data_AF-A0AAN7M387-F1
#
_entry.id   AF-A0AAN7M387-F1
#
_cell.length_a   1.000
_cell.length_b   1.000
_cell.length_c   1.000
_cell.angle_alpha   90.00
_cell.angle_beta   90.00
_cell.angle_gamma   90.00
#
_symmetry.space_group_name_H-M   'P 1'
#
loop_
_entity.id
_entity.type
_entity.pdbx_description
1 polymer ?
#
loop_
_entity_poly.entity_id
_entity_poly.type
_entity_poly.pdbx_seq_one_letter_code
_entity_poly.pdbx_strand_id
1 'polypeptide(L)'
;MKPGWTRISFPYYMSHEEFEFILAALEFVATYGQRFLPLYDFNLRTGSWTFKKAAFKDIVGRDLNCSYRIRPSSHTSHTTGKLKSTATADIANEYASYLKCARHVAELLPKFPQPRQLSEDMDEELLYFRI
;
A
#
# COMPACT_ATOMS: atom_id res chain seq x y z
N MET A 1 12.95 -0.03 -17.55
CA MET A 1 11.51 -0.34 -17.34
C MET A 1 10.71 0.84 -17.86
N LYS A 2 9.59 0.62 -18.56
CA LYS A 2 8.73 1.73 -19.00
C LYS A 2 8.07 2.36 -17.75
N PRO A 3 8.18 3.68 -17.54
CA PRO A 3 7.52 4.34 -16.42
C PRO A 3 5.99 4.18 -16.54
N GLY A 4 5.31 4.01 -15.40
CA GLY A 4 3.85 3.85 -15.35
C GLY A 4 3.31 2.43 -15.53
N TRP A 5 4.17 1.41 -15.59
CA TRP A 5 3.75 0.01 -15.68
C TRP A 5 4.15 -0.78 -14.44
N THR A 6 3.20 -1.52 -13.88
CA THR A 6 3.43 -2.49 -12.81
C THR A 6 3.03 -3.88 -13.28
N ARG A 7 3.89 -4.87 -13.04
CA ARG A 7 3.60 -6.29 -13.33
C ARG A 7 3.17 -6.99 -12.06
N ILE A 8 2.05 -7.69 -12.11
CA ILE A 8 1.58 -8.59 -11.05
C ILE A 8 1.68 -10.01 -11.61
N SER A 9 2.20 -10.95 -10.81
CA SER A 9 2.31 -12.37 -11.19
C SER A 9 1.86 -13.23 -10.02
N PHE A 10 1.01 -14.22 -10.30
CA PHE A 10 0.48 -15.15 -9.31
C PHE A 10 1.19 -16.50 -9.43
N PRO A 11 1.98 -16.92 -8.43
CA PRO A 11 2.57 -18.25 -8.41
C PRO A 11 1.51 -19.35 -8.26
N TYR A 12 1.77 -20.54 -8.82
CA TYR A 12 0.82 -21.66 -8.81
C TYR A 12 0.52 -22.23 -7.41
N TYR A 13 1.37 -21.95 -6.44
CA TYR A 13 1.25 -22.43 -5.05
C TYR A 13 0.55 -21.42 -4.12
N MET A 14 0.10 -20.29 -4.66
CA MET A 14 -0.64 -19.29 -3.91
C MET A 14 -2.00 -19.85 -3.47
N SER A 15 -2.39 -19.59 -2.23
CA SER A 15 -3.71 -19.95 -1.72
C SER A 15 -4.81 -19.07 -2.32
N HIS A 16 -6.06 -19.54 -2.27
CA HIS A 16 -7.19 -18.76 -2.77
C HIS A 16 -7.37 -17.46 -1.95
N GLU A 17 -7.17 -17.55 -0.63
CA GLU A 17 -7.28 -16.43 0.30
C GLU A 17 -6.25 -15.33 0.03
N GLU A 18 -5.01 -15.71 -0.28
CA GLU A 18 -3.95 -14.77 -0.70
C GLU A 18 -4.29 -14.08 -2.02
N PHE A 19 -4.80 -14.85 -2.98
CA PHE A 19 -5.19 -14.32 -4.29
C PHE A 19 -6.32 -13.29 -4.17
N GLU A 20 -7.39 -13.62 -3.45
CA GLU A 20 -8.51 -12.71 -3.19
C GLU A 20 -8.06 -11.45 -2.44
N PHE A 21 -7.17 -11.59 -1.46
CA PHE A 21 -6.61 -10.44 -0.76
C PHE A 21 -5.83 -9.51 -1.70
N ILE A 22 -5.00 -10.05 -2.60
CA ILE A 22 -4.25 -9.24 -3.56
C ILE A 22 -5.20 -8.50 -4.52
N LEU A 23 -6.26 -9.16 -4.99
CA LEU A 23 -7.27 -8.51 -5.83
C LEU A 23 -7.98 -7.37 -5.08
N ALA A 24 -8.41 -7.60 -3.84
CA ALA A 24 -9.04 -6.57 -3.03
C ALA A 24 -8.09 -5.41 -2.70
N ALA A 25 -6.81 -5.69 -2.47
CA ALA A 25 -5.78 -4.65 -2.29
C ALA A 25 -5.55 -3.85 -3.58
N LEU A 26 -5.57 -4.50 -4.74
CA LEU A 26 -5.46 -3.84 -6.04
C LEU A 26 -6.66 -2.92 -6.30
N GLU A 27 -7.88 -3.38 -6.05
CA GLU A 27 -9.10 -2.56 -6.14
C GLU A 27 -9.03 -1.36 -5.19
N PHE A 28 -8.55 -1.57 -3.97
CA PHE A 28 -8.30 -0.50 -3.01
C PHE A 28 -7.32 0.55 -3.56
N VAL A 29 -6.17 0.13 -4.10
CA VAL A 29 -5.18 1.05 -4.67
C VAL A 29 -5.74 1.78 -5.89
N ALA A 30 -6.49 1.10 -6.76
CA ALA A 30 -7.13 1.71 -7.92
C ALA A 30 -8.15 2.80 -7.51
N THR A 31 -8.88 2.57 -6.41
CA THR A 31 -9.92 3.48 -5.93
C THR A 31 -9.36 4.64 -5.11
N TYR A 32 -8.41 4.37 -4.21
CA TYR A 32 -7.96 5.30 -3.18
C TYR A 32 -6.50 5.73 -3.31
N GLY A 33 -5.70 5.09 -4.18
CA GLY A 33 -4.25 5.26 -4.23
C GLY A 33 -3.79 6.71 -4.39
N GLN A 34 -4.51 7.51 -5.19
CA GLN A 34 -4.22 8.95 -5.36
C GLN A 34 -4.18 9.72 -4.03
N ARG A 35 -5.00 9.32 -3.05
CA ARG A 35 -5.10 10.00 -1.75
C ARG A 35 -3.85 9.82 -0.90
N PHE A 36 -3.07 8.76 -1.15
CA PHE A 36 -1.86 8.45 -0.41
C PHE A 36 -0.61 9.14 -0.97
N LEU A 37 -0.65 9.63 -2.21
CA LEU A 37 0.50 10.29 -2.85
C LEU A 37 1.10 11.44 -2.03
N PRO A 38 0.32 12.33 -1.37
CA PRO A 38 0.88 13.42 -0.56
C PRO A 38 1.68 12.94 0.65
N LEU A 39 1.47 11.70 1.10
CA LEU A 39 2.22 11.11 2.21
C LEU A 39 3.62 10.67 1.80
N TYR A 40 3.95 10.74 0.51
CA TYR A 40 5.25 10.37 0.00
C TYR A 40 5.93 11.52 -0.74
N ASP A 41 7.25 11.53 -0.67
CA ASP A 41 8.10 12.34 -1.53
C ASP A 41 8.69 11.45 -2.62
N PHE A 42 8.74 11.97 -3.84
CA PHE A 42 9.39 11.27 -4.95
C PHE A 42 10.64 12.05 -5.36
N ASN A 43 11.80 11.44 -5.17
CA ASN A 43 13.05 12.00 -5.65
C ASN A 43 13.28 11.55 -7.09
N LEU A 44 13.06 12.46 -8.05
CA LEU A 44 13.22 12.18 -9.48
C LEU A 44 14.65 11.82 -9.87
N ARG A 45 15.66 12.40 -9.20
CA ARG A 45 17.08 12.13 -9.47
C ARG A 45 17.49 10.71 -9.09
N THR A 46 16.96 10.20 -7.98
CA THR A 46 17.28 8.84 -7.50
C THR A 46 16.21 7.81 -7.81
N GLY A 47 15.04 8.23 -8.32
CA GLY A 47 13.86 7.40 -8.51
C GLY A 47 13.29 6.83 -7.19
N SER A 48 13.66 7.39 -6.04
CA SER A 48 13.31 6.83 -4.74
C SER A 48 12.06 7.50 -4.17
N TRP A 49 11.20 6.70 -3.54
CA TRP A 49 10.05 7.18 -2.77
C TRP A 49 10.39 7.18 -1.28
N THR A 50 10.10 8.28 -0.58
CA THR A 50 10.30 8.41 0.86
C THR A 50 8.99 8.74 1.55
N PHE A 51 8.74 8.13 2.71
CA PHE A 51 7.48 8.32 3.45
C PHE A 51 7.58 9.49 4.43
N LYS A 52 6.63 10.44 4.33
CA LYS A 52 6.54 11.64 5.17
C LYS A 52 5.80 11.32 6.47
N LYS A 53 6.50 10.74 7.46
CA LYS A 53 5.94 10.38 8.77
C LYS A 53 5.25 11.54 9.49
N ALA A 54 5.78 12.76 9.37
CA ALA A 54 5.18 13.96 9.98
C ALA A 54 3.82 14.28 9.36
N ALA A 55 3.74 14.36 8.03
CA ALA A 55 2.48 14.61 7.31
C ALA A 55 1.42 13.54 7.61
N PHE A 56 1.84 12.26 7.69
CA PHE A 56 0.95 11.19 8.10
C PHE A 56 0.39 11.37 9.51
N LYS A 57 1.25 11.73 10.47
CA LYS A 57 0.85 11.97 11.86
C LYS A 57 -0.10 13.17 11.99
N ASP A 58 0.11 14.21 11.19
CA ASP A 58 -0.75 15.40 11.23
C ASP A 58 -2.15 15.11 10.68
N ILE A 59 -2.26 14.30 9.63
CA ILE A 59 -3.56 13.97 9.00
C ILE A 59 -4.31 12.90 9.79
N VAL A 60 -3.62 11.86 10.24
CA VAL A 60 -4.25 10.68 10.87
C VAL A 60 -4.32 10.81 12.40
N GLY A 61 -3.59 11.76 13.00
CA GLY A 61 -3.60 11.99 14.44
C GLY A 61 -3.12 10.78 15.27
N ARG A 62 -3.47 10.76 16.56
CA ARG A 62 -3.27 9.58 17.45
C ARG A 62 -4.37 8.52 17.29
N ASP A 63 -5.33 8.70 16.39
CA ASP A 63 -6.54 7.87 16.30
C ASP A 63 -6.34 6.50 15.63
N LEU A 64 -5.09 6.07 15.48
CA LEU A 64 -4.78 4.72 15.04
C LEU A 64 -4.95 3.72 16.19
N ASN A 65 -6.21 3.41 16.52
CA ASN A 65 -6.55 2.15 17.16
C ASN A 65 -6.31 0.96 16.22
N CYS A 66 -6.05 1.23 14.93
CA CYS A 66 -5.35 0.29 14.06
C CYS A 66 -3.90 0.18 14.54
N SER A 67 -3.61 -0.87 15.31
CA SER A 67 -2.26 -1.24 15.68
C SER A 67 -1.46 -1.54 14.40
N TYR A 68 -0.90 -0.52 13.77
CA TYR A 68 0.17 -0.66 12.79
C TYR A 68 1.42 -1.14 13.55
N ARG A 69 1.37 -2.35 14.10
CA ARG A 69 2.61 -3.05 14.31
C ARG A 69 3.02 -3.41 12.89
N ILE A 70 3.94 -2.63 12.33
CA ILE A 70 4.90 -3.19 11.38
C ILE A 70 5.62 -4.27 12.19
N ARG A 71 4.98 -5.43 12.35
CA ARG A 71 5.68 -6.64 12.74
C ARG A 71 6.68 -6.80 11.60
N PRO A 72 7.99 -6.82 11.86
CA PRO A 72 8.90 -7.30 10.84
C PRO A 72 8.32 -8.63 10.38
N SER A 73 8.10 -8.77 9.07
CA SER A 73 7.58 -9.98 8.48
C SER A 73 8.54 -11.11 8.88
N SER A 74 8.24 -11.80 9.98
CA SER A 74 8.83 -13.09 10.26
C SER A 74 8.18 -13.96 9.20
N HIS A 75 8.88 -14.14 8.09
CA HIS A 75 8.54 -15.11 7.06
C HIS A 75 7.99 -16.35 7.77
N THR A 76 6.69 -16.60 7.62
CA THR A 76 6.10 -17.86 8.01
C THR A 76 6.69 -18.86 7.04
N SER A 77 7.81 -19.45 7.43
CA SER A 77 8.34 -20.64 6.76
C SER A 77 7.18 -21.61 6.67
N HIS A 78 6.75 -21.93 5.44
CA HIS A 78 5.78 -22.98 5.17
C HIS A 78 6.40 -24.30 5.65
N THR A 79 6.27 -24.63 6.93
CA THR A 79 6.55 -25.97 7.42
C THR A 79 5.37 -26.85 7.01
N THR A 80 5.66 -27.73 6.06
CA THR A 80 4.76 -28.77 5.57
C THR A 80 4.45 -29.76 6.70
N GLY A 81 3.39 -29.50 7.48
CA GLY A 81 2.93 -30.50 8.44
C GLY A 81 1.89 -30.01 9.44
N LYS A 82 0.63 -30.39 9.22
CA LYS A 82 -0.47 -30.49 10.21
C LYS A 82 -0.96 -29.20 10.90
N LEU A 83 -2.09 -28.68 10.41
CA LEU A 83 -3.36 -28.33 11.11
C LEU A 83 -4.05 -27.20 10.31
N LYS A 84 -4.87 -27.56 9.31
CA LYS A 84 -5.21 -26.66 8.18
C LYS A 84 -6.42 -25.74 8.35
N SER A 85 -7.29 -25.92 9.35
CA SER A 85 -8.56 -25.16 9.42
C SER A 85 -8.51 -23.91 10.29
N THR A 86 -7.71 -23.89 11.35
CA THR A 86 -7.60 -22.74 12.25
C THR A 86 -6.61 -21.69 11.75
N ALA A 87 -5.53 -22.12 11.09
CA ALA A 87 -4.50 -21.24 10.56
C ALA A 87 -4.96 -20.43 9.33
N THR A 88 -5.80 -21.01 8.47
CA THR A 88 -6.37 -20.28 7.31
C THR A 88 -7.35 -19.19 7.75
N ALA A 89 -8.18 -19.47 8.76
CA ALA A 89 -9.06 -18.48 9.36
C ALA A 89 -8.29 -17.33 10.03
N ASP A 90 -7.14 -17.61 10.64
CA ASP A 90 -6.27 -16.61 11.25
C ASP A 90 -5.65 -15.67 10.19
N ILE A 91 -5.15 -16.23 9.08
CA ILE A 91 -4.60 -15.47 7.96
C ILE A 91 -5.69 -14.60 7.28
N ALA A 92 -6.88 -15.16 7.06
CA ALA A 92 -7.99 -14.41 6.48
C ALA A 92 -8.42 -13.23 7.35
N ASN A 93 -8.44 -13.41 8.68
CA ASN A 93 -8.71 -12.32 9.64
C ASN A 93 -7.61 -11.25 9.60
N GLU A 94 -6.35 -11.65 9.46
CA GLU A 94 -5.22 -10.73 9.31
C GLU A 94 -5.35 -9.87 8.04
N TYR A 95 -5.66 -10.50 6.90
CA TYR A 95 -5.92 -9.80 5.63
C TYR A 95 -7.09 -8.83 5.72
N ALA A 96 -8.18 -9.24 6.34
CA ALA A 96 -9.33 -8.38 6.59
C ALA A 96 -8.95 -7.16 7.45
N SER A 97 -8.10 -7.36 8.47
CA SER A 97 -7.58 -6.29 9.31
C SER A 97 -6.77 -5.26 8.51
N TYR A 98 -5.89 -5.74 7.62
CA TYR A 98 -5.10 -4.86 6.74
C TYR A 98 -5.98 -4.00 5.83
N LEU A 99 -6.94 -4.60 5.14
CA LEU A 99 -7.86 -3.86 4.26
C LEU A 99 -8.72 -2.87 5.04
N LYS A 100 -9.21 -3.27 6.22
CA LYS A 100 -10.01 -2.39 7.09
C LYS A 100 -9.21 -1.16 7.52
N CYS A 101 -7.97 -1.35 7.95
CA CYS A 101 -7.09 -0.24 8.33
C CYS A 101 -6.73 0.65 7.13
N ALA A 102 -6.44 0.05 5.96
CA ALA A 102 -6.13 0.81 4.76
C ALA A 102 -7.32 1.69 4.32
N ARG A 103 -8.54 1.14 4.34
CA ARG A 103 -9.78 1.89 4.06
C ARG A 103 -10.01 3.01 5.06
N HIS A 104 -9.83 2.75 6.35
CA HIS A 104 -9.98 3.77 7.37
C HIS A 104 -9.01 4.96 7.14
N VAL A 105 -7.73 4.68 6.84
CA VAL A 105 -6.77 5.74 6.50
C VAL A 105 -7.18 6.48 5.22
N ALA A 106 -7.68 5.76 4.20
CA ALA A 106 -8.13 6.37 2.95
C ALA A 106 -9.32 7.33 3.13
N GLU A 107 -10.21 7.04 4.09
CA GLU A 107 -11.35 7.88 4.45
C GLU A 107 -10.93 9.17 5.14
N LEU A 108 -9.86 9.13 5.96
CA LEU A 108 -9.30 10.31 6.61
C LEU A 108 -8.56 11.23 5.64
N LEU A 109 -8.06 10.69 4.52
CA LEU A 109 -7.33 11.45 3.52
C LEU A 109 -8.26 12.22 2.59
N PRO A 110 -7.87 13.45 2.17
CA PRO A 110 -8.65 14.23 1.23
C PRO A 110 -8.86 13.47 -0.09
N LYS A 111 -10.09 13.52 -0.63
CA LYS A 111 -10.46 12.77 -1.85
C LYS A 111 -9.64 13.15 -3.08
N PHE A 112 -9.36 14.44 -3.21
CA PHE A 112 -8.52 14.99 -4.27
C PHE A 112 -7.45 15.85 -3.60
N PRO A 113 -6.26 15.29 -3.36
CA PRO A 113 -5.16 16.09 -2.83
C PRO A 113 -4.72 17.13 -3.85
N GLN A 114 -4.08 18.19 -3.36
CA GLN A 114 -3.54 19.20 -4.25
C GLN A 114 -2.43 18.61 -5.15
N PRO A 115 -2.35 19.03 -6.43
CA PRO A 115 -1.27 18.62 -7.31
C PRO A 115 0.09 18.91 -6.67
N ARG A 116 1.05 17.99 -6.80
CA ARG A 116 2.41 18.27 -6.34
C ARG A 116 3.03 19.30 -7.26
N GLN A 117 3.61 20.34 -6.68
CA GLN A 117 4.51 21.21 -7.42
C GLN A 117 5.83 20.47 -7.59
N LEU A 118 6.20 20.20 -8.84
CA LEU A 118 7.51 19.70 -9.20
C LEU A 118 8.54 20.81 -8.93
N SER A 119 9.71 20.44 -8.42
CA SER A 119 10.81 21.40 -8.27
C SER A 119 11.16 22.01 -9.63
N GLU A 120 11.34 23.33 -9.69
CA GLU A 120 11.54 24.14 -10.90
C GLU A 120 12.68 23.66 -11.83
N ASP A 121 13.62 22.85 -11.33
CA ASP A 121 14.81 22.40 -12.05
C ASP A 121 14.57 21.24 -13.05
N MET A 122 13.32 20.86 -13.36
CA MET A 122 13.02 19.63 -14.10
C MET A 122 12.00 19.84 -15.24
N ASP A 123 12.35 19.36 -16.44
CA ASP A 123 11.46 19.39 -17.61
C ASP A 123 10.21 18.52 -17.40
N GLU A 124 9.04 19.16 -17.36
CA GLU A 124 7.72 18.51 -17.25
C GLU A 124 7.45 17.52 -18.40
N GLU A 125 8.09 17.68 -19.56
CA GLU A 125 7.95 16.80 -20.73
C GLU A 125 8.52 15.38 -20.52
N LEU A 126 9.36 15.17 -19.51
CA LEU A 126 9.92 13.84 -19.20
C LEU A 126 8.97 12.96 -18.38
N LEU A 127 7.84 13.51 -17.92
CA LEU A 127 6.89 12.81 -17.07
C LEU A 127 5.72 12.25 -17.89
N TYR A 128 5.76 10.95 -18.15
CA TYR A 128 4.65 10.21 -18.78
C TYR A 128 3.44 9.98 -17.85
N PHE A 129 3.45 10.52 -16.62
CA PHE A 129 2.41 10.31 -15.63
C PHE A 129 2.26 11.53 -14.71
N ARG A 130 1.05 11.72 -14.18
CA ARG A 130 0.71 12.85 -13.31
C ARG A 130 1.32 12.64 -11.91
N ILE A 131 2.03 13.65 -11.41
CA ILE A 131 2.66 13.65 -10.07
C ILE A 131 1.86 14.51 -9.10
#